data_AF-A0A2E5W3B9-F1
#
_entry.id   AF-A0A2E5W3B9-F1
#
_cell.length_a   1.000
_cell.length_b   1.000
_cell.length_c   1.000
_cell.angle_alpha   90.00
_cell.angle_beta   90.00
_cell.angle_gamma   90.00
#
_symmetry.space_group_name_H-M   'P 1'
#
loop_
_entity.id
_entity.type
_entity.pdbx_description
1 polymer ?
#
loop_
_entity_poly.entity_id
_entity_poly.type
_entity_poly.pdbx_seq_one_letter_code
_entity_poly.pdbx_strand_id
1 'polypeptide(L)'
;MKKCKYLICLFVLPLFANQVNNYDEETLLALKERAFQEAQLLMMQEIINATKDIKINNEMREELIENLCATAPMNNFTVNADISDSLVQNAGDFSGSIFVSRDGQSSWFSSSEVALIGTEGYENTWQTSVETSGNNVVDWYLSGLINSESFGLDYGTLPVSQAPNNTYNTTGSTTYATIVTDDTGDASANYDVQNVLASYSGSNENINQLLFSLDLAGNCCDEGGLFGPWYLYGIGIVNPDSEELNAYALGYGSGGFGQLSPGLLTIEGDLANGDVAGFEYITEDISYVQDTGDKLELSVNANYLFDHPQFGAWPNSLEGLVLVGVVVEAGLDGLDIAVETLDQTDPGIVLMNSQHQSGNTALSLSDPNFDSENNQLSVTYTDSDNNLPWYKAAQICNTPENGGNCFVQLDMLPNSHTYSEGVVFHADITEELIQEFSLSGDYEAHFWFADSDDLGEAQIELPITVGDGANCLLGDSNGDGVLNVLDVVLLVNLVLAPTYEECADTNSDGQLNVLDVVLLVNLVLTP
;
A
#
# COMPACT_ATOMS: atom_id res chain seq x y z
N MET A 1 -33.65 -71.61 24.17
CA MET A 1 -33.90 -72.32 22.88
C MET A 1 -33.77 -71.32 21.75
N LYS A 2 -33.08 -71.71 20.68
CA LYS A 2 -32.75 -70.89 19.50
C LYS A 2 -34.00 -70.43 18.72
N LYS A 3 -33.95 -69.15 18.31
CA LYS A 3 -34.29 -68.53 17.01
C LYS A 3 -35.43 -69.13 16.17
N CYS A 4 -36.41 -68.29 15.80
CA CYS A 4 -36.73 -68.00 14.39
C CYS A 4 -37.80 -66.87 14.26
N LYS A 5 -37.44 -65.75 13.64
CA LYS A 5 -38.06 -65.15 12.41
C LYS A 5 -37.85 -63.63 12.35
N TYR A 6 -37.42 -63.20 11.17
CA TYR A 6 -37.24 -61.81 10.73
C TYR A 6 -38.45 -60.94 11.07
N LEU A 7 -38.20 -59.79 11.69
CA LEU A 7 -39.15 -58.68 11.75
C LEU A 7 -38.47 -57.48 11.11
N ILE A 8 -38.95 -57.13 9.91
CA ILE A 8 -38.77 -55.81 9.31
C ILE A 8 -39.52 -54.85 10.22
N CYS A 9 -38.79 -54.11 11.06
CA CYS A 9 -39.37 -53.00 11.82
C CYS A 9 -39.27 -51.74 10.97
N LEU A 10 -40.40 -51.44 10.32
CA LEU A 10 -40.75 -50.12 9.81
C LEU A 10 -40.77 -49.13 10.99
N PHE A 11 -40.07 -48.01 10.81
CA PHE A 11 -40.36 -46.66 11.34
C PHE A 11 -40.92 -46.52 12.76
N VAL A 12 -40.09 -45.99 13.68
CA VAL A 12 -40.58 -45.06 14.72
C VAL A 12 -39.49 -44.03 15.05
N LEU A 13 -39.71 -42.78 14.62
CA LEU A 13 -39.56 -41.49 15.33
C LEU A 13 -39.51 -40.35 14.30
N PRO A 14 -39.97 -39.11 14.57
CA PRO A 14 -40.59 -38.56 15.78
C PRO A 14 -41.88 -37.75 15.50
N LEU A 15 -42.45 -37.20 16.59
CA LEU A 15 -43.67 -36.41 16.72
C LEU A 15 -43.68 -35.02 16.01
N PHE A 16 -42.94 -34.84 14.91
CA PHE A 16 -43.03 -33.64 14.05
C PHE A 16 -43.74 -33.90 12.71
N ALA A 17 -44.10 -35.16 12.41
CA ALA A 17 -44.67 -35.57 11.12
C ALA A 17 -46.13 -35.12 10.83
N ASN A 18 -46.75 -34.28 11.65
CA ASN A 18 -48.18 -33.95 11.52
C ASN A 18 -48.51 -32.64 10.78
N GLN A 19 -47.52 -31.91 10.28
CA GLN A 19 -47.76 -30.71 9.43
C GLN A 19 -47.24 -30.89 7.98
N VAL A 20 -46.39 -31.88 7.71
CA VAL A 20 -45.72 -32.06 6.39
C VAL A 20 -46.51 -32.96 5.41
N ASN A 21 -47.61 -33.59 5.86
CA ASN A 21 -48.35 -34.59 5.05
C ASN A 21 -49.31 -34.03 3.97
N ASN A 22 -49.25 -32.73 3.64
CA ASN A 22 -50.21 -32.10 2.70
C ASN A 22 -49.60 -31.44 1.46
N TYR A 23 -48.28 -31.49 1.26
CA TYR A 23 -47.67 -30.94 0.06
C TYR A 23 -47.51 -32.03 -1.00
N ASP A 24 -48.05 -31.79 -2.20
CA ASP A 24 -47.59 -32.55 -3.36
C ASP A 24 -46.18 -32.08 -3.76
N GLU A 25 -45.47 -32.92 -4.52
CA GLU A 25 -44.07 -32.65 -4.90
C GLU A 25 -43.92 -31.37 -5.73
N GLU A 26 -44.95 -30.99 -6.50
CA GLU A 26 -44.97 -29.80 -7.35
C GLU A 26 -45.10 -28.51 -6.51
N THR A 27 -46.00 -28.49 -5.52
CA THR A 27 -46.16 -27.35 -4.59
C THR A 27 -44.91 -27.17 -3.74
N LEU A 28 -44.33 -28.28 -3.27
CA LEU A 28 -43.10 -28.23 -2.49
C LEU A 28 -41.93 -27.67 -3.30
N LEU A 29 -41.81 -28.05 -4.57
CA LEU A 29 -40.79 -27.52 -5.47
C LEU A 29 -40.96 -26.02 -5.71
N ALA A 30 -42.20 -25.56 -5.95
CA ALA A 30 -42.49 -24.14 -6.17
C ALA A 30 -42.23 -23.27 -4.94
N LEU A 31 -42.59 -23.75 -3.74
CA LEU A 31 -42.29 -23.04 -2.48
C LEU A 31 -40.78 -22.93 -2.24
N LYS A 32 -40.00 -23.93 -2.66
CA LYS A 32 -38.54 -23.94 -2.54
C LYS A 32 -37.87 -22.97 -3.51
N GLU A 33 -38.27 -22.98 -4.78
CA GLU A 33 -37.77 -22.03 -5.77
C GLU A 33 -38.03 -20.59 -5.32
N ARG A 34 -39.21 -20.33 -4.75
CA ARG A 34 -39.55 -19.01 -4.22
C ARG A 34 -38.74 -18.68 -2.95
N ALA A 35 -38.51 -19.64 -2.04
CA ALA A 35 -37.71 -19.40 -0.83
C ALA A 35 -36.27 -18.98 -1.16
N PHE A 36 -35.71 -19.65 -2.15
CA PHE A 36 -34.40 -19.36 -2.68
C PHE A 36 -34.31 -17.98 -3.33
N GLN A 37 -35.29 -17.66 -4.18
CA GLN A 37 -35.38 -16.34 -4.79
C GLN A 37 -35.46 -15.22 -3.75
N GLU A 38 -36.26 -15.39 -2.70
CA GLU A 38 -36.40 -14.40 -1.63
C GLU A 38 -35.09 -14.26 -0.81
N ALA A 39 -34.35 -15.34 -0.57
CA ALA A 39 -33.10 -15.29 0.20
C ALA A 39 -31.94 -14.66 -0.57
N GLN A 40 -31.79 -14.98 -1.86
CA GLN A 40 -30.79 -14.32 -2.70
C GLN A 40 -31.10 -12.84 -2.88
N LEU A 41 -32.38 -12.51 -3.06
CA LEU A 41 -32.83 -11.13 -3.12
C LEU A 41 -32.48 -10.37 -1.84
N LEU A 42 -32.71 -10.98 -0.67
CA LEU A 42 -32.31 -10.41 0.62
C LEU A 42 -30.78 -10.22 0.70
N MET A 43 -29.97 -11.23 0.37
CA MET A 43 -28.51 -11.12 0.37
C MET A 43 -28.03 -9.96 -0.50
N MET A 44 -28.56 -9.85 -1.72
CA MET A 44 -28.18 -8.77 -2.63
C MET A 44 -28.62 -7.39 -2.12
N GLN A 45 -29.79 -7.30 -1.48
CA GLN A 45 -30.24 -6.07 -0.82
C GLN A 45 -29.28 -5.64 0.30
N GLU A 46 -28.82 -6.58 1.14
CA GLU A 46 -27.86 -6.26 2.20
C GLU A 46 -26.53 -5.77 1.63
N ILE A 47 -25.99 -6.44 0.60
CA ILE A 47 -24.75 -6.02 -0.07
C ILE A 47 -24.87 -4.58 -0.57
N ILE A 48 -25.99 -4.22 -1.20
CA ILE A 48 -26.22 -2.88 -1.71
C ILE A 48 -26.38 -1.88 -0.57
N ASN A 49 -27.19 -2.20 0.44
CA ASN A 49 -27.39 -1.32 1.58
C ASN A 49 -26.07 -1.00 2.28
N ALA A 50 -25.19 -2.00 2.41
CA ALA A 50 -23.87 -1.89 3.00
C ALA A 50 -22.89 -1.10 2.14
N THR A 51 -23.07 -1.01 0.82
CA THR A 51 -22.07 -0.43 -0.11
C THR A 51 -22.55 0.78 -0.91
N LYS A 52 -23.83 1.14 -0.86
CA LYS A 52 -24.46 2.18 -1.69
C LYS A 52 -23.76 3.53 -1.63
N ASP A 53 -23.18 3.87 -0.49
CA ASP A 53 -22.55 5.17 -0.28
C ASP A 53 -21.10 5.18 -0.78
N ILE A 54 -20.47 4.01 -0.97
CA ILE A 54 -19.09 3.83 -1.49
C ILE A 54 -18.99 4.12 -3.01
N LYS A 55 -20.06 4.60 -3.66
CA LYS A 55 -19.96 5.13 -5.02
C LYS A 55 -19.05 6.36 -5.04
N ILE A 56 -17.84 6.17 -5.55
CA ILE A 56 -16.82 7.20 -5.55
C ILE A 56 -17.23 8.31 -6.50
N ASN A 57 -17.39 9.52 -5.97
CA ASN A 57 -17.49 10.72 -6.79
C ASN A 57 -16.17 10.89 -7.55
N ASN A 58 -16.22 10.62 -8.86
CA ASN A 58 -15.10 10.68 -9.82
C ASN A 58 -14.33 12.02 -9.88
N GLU A 59 -14.78 13.06 -9.16
CA GLU A 59 -14.24 14.43 -9.24
C GLU A 59 -13.09 14.72 -8.26
N MET A 60 -12.75 13.81 -7.34
CA MET A 60 -11.72 14.02 -6.30
C MET A 60 -10.58 13.01 -6.34
N ARG A 61 -10.14 12.60 -7.53
CA ARG A 61 -9.06 11.61 -7.69
C ARG A 61 -7.69 12.22 -7.41
N GLU A 62 -7.41 12.48 -6.14
CA GLU A 62 -6.05 12.62 -5.62
C GLU A 62 -5.40 11.23 -5.64
N GLU A 63 -4.17 11.12 -6.14
CA GLU A 63 -3.40 9.88 -6.01
C GLU A 63 -3.05 9.73 -4.52
N LEU A 64 -3.73 8.81 -3.85
CA LEU A 64 -3.66 8.69 -2.40
C LEU A 64 -2.34 8.10 -1.92
N ILE A 65 -1.75 7.25 -2.75
CA ILE A 65 -0.46 6.60 -2.56
C ILE A 65 0.32 6.78 -3.84
N GLU A 66 1.47 7.44 -3.75
CA GLU A 66 2.39 7.70 -4.86
C GLU A 66 3.79 7.18 -4.51
N ASN A 67 4.66 7.07 -5.52
CA ASN A 67 6.09 6.77 -5.36
C ASN A 67 6.39 5.53 -4.49
N LEU A 68 5.50 4.53 -4.56
CA LEU A 68 5.65 3.27 -3.84
C LEU A 68 6.95 2.58 -4.28
N CYS A 69 7.87 2.41 -3.34
CA CYS A 69 9.17 1.79 -3.57
C CYS A 69 9.62 1.00 -2.34
N ALA A 70 10.69 0.24 -2.51
CA ALA A 70 11.28 -0.54 -1.44
C ALA A 70 12.81 -0.60 -1.56
N THR A 71 13.47 -1.18 -0.57
CA THR A 71 14.83 -1.70 -0.75
C THR A 71 14.83 -2.94 -1.63
N ALA A 72 15.99 -3.34 -2.12
CA ALA A 72 16.17 -4.66 -2.69
C ALA A 72 15.83 -5.78 -1.67
N PRO A 73 15.60 -7.03 -2.11
CA PRO A 73 15.39 -8.16 -1.19
C PRO A 73 16.54 -8.30 -0.19
N MET A 74 16.31 -7.93 1.06
CA MET A 74 17.32 -7.85 2.12
C MET A 74 16.72 -8.25 3.48
N ASN A 75 17.55 -8.51 4.49
CA ASN A 75 17.04 -8.95 5.80
C ASN A 75 16.15 -7.88 6.44
N ASN A 76 16.64 -6.65 6.56
CA ASN A 76 15.81 -5.52 7.01
C ASN A 76 15.14 -4.84 5.81
N PHE A 77 14.05 -5.42 5.32
CA PHE A 77 13.34 -4.93 4.15
C PHE A 77 12.53 -3.68 4.50
N THR A 78 12.68 -2.61 3.72
CA THR A 78 12.03 -1.34 3.97
C THR A 78 11.18 -0.94 2.77
N VAL A 79 9.99 -0.42 3.03
CA VAL A 79 9.04 0.10 2.04
C VAL A 79 8.79 1.57 2.32
N ASN A 80 8.66 2.34 1.25
CA ASN A 80 8.38 3.76 1.29
C ASN A 80 7.26 4.09 0.31
N ALA A 81 6.39 5.02 0.70
CA ALA A 81 5.36 5.55 -0.17
C ALA A 81 5.04 6.99 0.23
N ASP A 82 4.74 7.82 -0.76
CA ASP A 82 4.18 9.14 -0.52
C ASP A 82 2.68 9.01 -0.32
N ILE A 83 2.19 9.53 0.80
CA ILE A 83 0.79 9.44 1.17
C ILE A 83 0.19 10.84 1.07
N SER A 84 -0.93 10.95 0.37
CA SER A 84 -1.57 12.25 0.18
C SER A 84 -2.03 12.88 1.49
N ASP A 85 -2.03 14.21 1.52
CA ASP A 85 -2.47 14.99 2.67
C ASP A 85 -3.92 14.69 3.06
N SER A 86 -4.80 14.33 2.12
CA SER A 86 -6.21 14.02 2.44
C SER A 86 -6.38 12.72 3.23
N LEU A 87 -5.46 11.77 3.08
CA LEU A 87 -5.38 10.57 3.92
C LEU A 87 -4.85 10.89 5.32
N VAL A 88 -3.96 11.86 5.45
CA VAL A 88 -3.23 12.13 6.70
C VAL A 88 -3.89 13.24 7.55
N GLN A 89 -4.49 14.27 6.94
CA GLN A 89 -5.04 15.45 7.64
C GLN A 89 -6.21 15.11 8.58
N ASN A 90 -6.94 14.01 8.33
CA ASN A 90 -8.03 13.53 9.19
C ASN A 90 -7.66 12.24 9.96
N ALA A 91 -6.46 11.70 9.74
CA ALA A 91 -5.99 10.51 10.44
C ALA A 91 -5.32 10.94 11.75
N GLY A 92 -6.11 10.97 12.83
CA GLY A 92 -5.54 11.02 14.18
C GLY A 92 -4.59 9.85 14.46
N ASP A 93 -4.76 8.74 13.72
CA ASP A 93 -3.94 7.53 13.73
C ASP A 93 -3.92 6.92 12.30
N PHE A 94 -2.98 7.33 11.44
CA PHE A 94 -2.72 6.57 10.20
C PHE A 94 -2.22 5.18 10.61
N SER A 95 -2.97 4.13 10.30
CA SER A 95 -2.56 2.76 10.58
C SER A 95 -2.38 2.01 9.27
N GLY A 96 -1.14 1.67 8.97
CA GLY A 96 -0.76 0.82 7.86
C GLY A 96 -0.02 -0.42 8.34
N SER A 97 0.12 -1.39 7.47
CA SER A 97 0.94 -2.58 7.67
C SER A 97 1.54 -3.02 6.35
N ILE A 98 2.79 -3.46 6.40
CA ILE A 98 3.43 -4.20 5.30
C ILE A 98 3.38 -5.68 5.60
N PHE A 99 3.22 -6.47 4.55
CA PHE A 99 3.36 -7.92 4.57
C PHE A 99 4.36 -8.31 3.51
N VAL A 100 5.39 -9.07 3.89
CA VAL A 100 6.53 -9.40 3.04
C VAL A 100 6.81 -10.90 3.09
N SER A 101 6.95 -11.51 1.92
CA SER A 101 7.32 -12.91 1.76
C SER A 101 8.57 -13.03 0.89
N ARG A 102 9.51 -13.89 1.31
CA ARG A 102 10.73 -14.21 0.56
C ARG A 102 10.92 -15.72 0.37
N ASP A 103 9.83 -16.47 0.45
CA ASP A 103 9.80 -17.93 0.34
C ASP A 103 8.71 -18.43 -0.62
N GLY A 104 8.31 -17.58 -1.57
CA GLY A 104 7.24 -17.87 -2.54
C GLY A 104 5.87 -17.94 -1.87
N GLN A 105 5.58 -16.98 -0.99
CA GLN A 105 4.31 -16.84 -0.26
C GLN A 105 3.97 -18.04 0.64
N SER A 106 4.99 -18.77 1.10
CA SER A 106 4.81 -19.87 2.08
C SER A 106 4.71 -19.33 3.51
N SER A 107 5.27 -18.15 3.77
CA SER A 107 5.09 -17.39 5.01
C SER A 107 5.16 -15.88 4.77
N TRP A 108 4.59 -15.11 5.69
CA TRP A 108 4.56 -13.64 5.66
C TRP A 108 5.17 -13.08 6.95
N PHE A 109 6.16 -12.21 6.79
CA PHE A 109 6.61 -11.28 7.83
C PHE A 109 5.77 -10.01 7.74
N SER A 110 5.49 -9.35 8.86
CA SER A 110 4.72 -8.12 8.85
C SER A 110 5.21 -7.11 9.88
N SER A 111 4.94 -5.85 9.61
CA SER A 111 5.15 -4.73 10.52
C SER A 111 4.02 -3.73 10.35
N SER A 112 3.49 -3.24 11.48
CA SER A 112 2.53 -2.14 11.55
C SER A 112 3.16 -0.85 12.09
N GLU A 113 4.49 -0.83 12.24
CA GLU A 113 5.24 0.35 12.67
C GLU A 113 5.50 1.26 11.48
N VAL A 114 4.47 2.00 11.07
CA VAL A 114 4.55 2.97 9.96
C VAL A 114 4.81 4.37 10.51
N ALA A 115 5.80 5.06 9.96
CA ALA A 115 6.21 6.38 10.43
C ALA A 115 6.45 7.33 9.27
N LEU A 116 6.06 8.59 9.46
CA LEU A 116 6.40 9.68 8.54
C LEU A 116 7.90 10.00 8.67
N ILE A 117 8.62 10.03 7.54
CA ILE A 117 10.00 10.52 7.52
C ILE A 117 10.00 12.02 7.79
N GLY A 118 9.22 12.78 7.00
CA GLY A 118 8.88 14.18 7.29
C GLY A 118 10.07 15.15 7.28
N THR A 119 11.17 14.76 6.66
CA THR A 119 12.34 15.62 6.42
C THR A 119 12.25 16.26 5.04
N GLU A 120 13.13 17.22 4.76
CA GLU A 120 13.24 17.81 3.42
C GLU A 120 13.46 16.73 2.35
N GLY A 121 12.72 16.83 1.25
CA GLY A 121 12.69 15.83 0.17
C GLY A 121 11.92 14.56 0.50
N TYR A 122 11.31 14.44 1.69
CA TYR A 122 10.50 13.31 2.15
C TYR A 122 9.30 13.78 3.00
N GLU A 123 8.76 14.95 2.69
CA GLU A 123 7.79 15.67 3.52
C GLU A 123 6.50 14.89 3.76
N ASN A 124 6.08 14.11 2.77
CA ASN A 124 4.90 13.25 2.80
C ASN A 124 5.25 11.75 2.63
N THR A 125 6.53 11.39 2.75
CA THR A 125 6.98 10.00 2.59
C THR A 125 6.87 9.25 3.90
N TRP A 126 6.10 8.17 3.88
CA TRP A 126 5.96 7.24 4.98
C TRP A 126 6.85 6.02 4.76
N GLN A 127 7.33 5.45 5.87
CA GLN A 127 8.21 4.30 5.86
C GLN A 127 7.75 3.25 6.87
N THR A 128 7.99 2.00 6.52
CA THR A 128 7.95 0.87 7.46
C THR A 128 9.01 -0.15 7.05
N SER A 129 9.54 -0.84 8.05
CA SER A 129 10.57 -1.86 7.87
C SER A 129 10.18 -3.14 8.59
N VAL A 130 10.61 -4.27 8.05
CA VAL A 130 10.37 -5.58 8.64
C VAL A 130 11.59 -6.47 8.47
N GLU A 131 11.95 -7.16 9.55
CA GLU A 131 12.97 -8.20 9.52
C GLU A 131 12.41 -9.44 8.81
N THR A 132 13.06 -9.81 7.71
CA THR A 132 12.70 -10.93 6.85
C THR A 132 13.85 -11.91 6.75
N SER A 133 13.55 -13.08 6.20
CA SER A 133 14.57 -14.04 5.77
C SER A 133 14.04 -14.82 4.58
N GLY A 134 14.93 -15.25 3.68
CA GLY A 134 14.53 -16.02 2.51
C GLY A 134 15.49 -15.88 1.35
N ASN A 135 14.95 -16.02 0.15
CA ASN A 135 15.69 -15.93 -1.11
C ASN A 135 15.72 -14.47 -1.63
N ASN A 136 16.31 -14.26 -2.81
CA ASN A 136 16.37 -12.93 -3.45
C ASN A 136 15.12 -12.63 -4.30
N VAL A 137 13.98 -13.25 -3.98
CA VAL A 137 12.68 -12.92 -4.55
C VAL A 137 11.82 -12.42 -3.41
N VAL A 138 11.12 -11.31 -3.61
CA VAL A 138 10.25 -10.73 -2.61
C VAL A 138 8.88 -10.47 -3.21
N ASP A 139 7.85 -10.93 -2.51
CA ASP A 139 6.46 -10.59 -2.74
C ASP A 139 5.99 -9.77 -1.54
N TRP A 140 5.31 -8.65 -1.78
CA TRP A 140 4.84 -7.83 -0.69
C TRP A 140 3.57 -7.06 -1.04
N TYR A 141 2.83 -6.69 -0.01
CA TYR A 141 1.60 -5.94 -0.14
C TYR A 141 1.35 -5.08 1.11
N LEU A 142 0.52 -4.06 0.94
CA LEU A 142 0.12 -3.11 1.97
C LEU A 142 -1.31 -3.35 2.44
N SER A 143 -1.57 -3.06 3.71
CA SER A 143 -2.90 -2.98 4.28
C SER A 143 -3.00 -1.77 5.18
N GLY A 144 -4.17 -1.17 5.29
CA GLY A 144 -4.37 -0.03 6.17
C GLY A 144 -5.83 0.26 6.44
N LEU A 145 -6.03 1.19 7.37
CA LEU A 145 -7.34 1.72 7.71
C LEU A 145 -7.40 3.18 7.28
N ILE A 146 -8.44 3.54 6.52
CA ILE A 146 -8.65 4.92 6.07
C ILE A 146 -9.88 5.51 6.75
N ASN A 147 -9.83 6.79 7.09
CA ASN A 147 -11.03 7.50 7.49
C ASN A 147 -11.91 7.73 6.25
N SER A 148 -13.06 7.05 6.21
CA SER A 148 -14.00 7.13 5.10
C SER A 148 -14.57 8.54 4.90
N GLU A 149 -14.62 9.38 5.95
CA GLU A 149 -15.03 10.79 5.84
C GLU A 149 -14.10 11.61 4.95
N SER A 150 -12.81 11.23 4.84
CA SER A 150 -11.87 11.87 3.90
C SER A 150 -12.29 11.72 2.43
N PHE A 151 -13.15 10.74 2.13
CA PHE A 151 -13.68 10.45 0.81
C PHE A 151 -15.15 10.86 0.64
N GLY A 152 -15.71 11.57 1.63
CA GLY A 152 -17.12 11.94 1.65
C GLY A 152 -18.06 10.76 1.96
N LEU A 153 -17.54 9.72 2.60
CA LEU A 153 -18.28 8.52 3.01
C LEU A 153 -18.53 8.55 4.53
N ASP A 154 -19.61 7.91 4.99
CA ASP A 154 -20.02 7.87 6.42
C ASP A 154 -19.93 6.45 7.00
N TYR A 155 -18.78 5.79 6.80
CA TYR A 155 -18.49 4.44 7.33
C TYR A 155 -17.50 4.46 8.51
N GLY A 156 -17.17 5.64 9.03
CA GLY A 156 -16.09 5.78 10.01
C GLY A 156 -14.75 5.36 9.41
N THR A 157 -14.20 4.22 9.85
CA THR A 157 -12.91 3.71 9.40
C THR A 157 -13.11 2.53 8.45
N LEU A 158 -12.62 2.65 7.22
CA LEU A 158 -12.73 1.61 6.20
C LEU A 158 -11.41 0.84 6.05
N PRO A 159 -11.41 -0.49 6.09
CA PRO A 159 -10.23 -1.27 5.78
C PRO A 159 -9.96 -1.30 4.27
N VAL A 160 -8.72 -1.04 3.90
CA VAL A 160 -8.23 -1.08 2.52
C VAL A 160 -6.96 -1.91 2.49
N SER A 161 -6.97 -2.99 1.71
CA SER A 161 -5.83 -3.89 1.66
C SER A 161 -5.54 -4.31 0.23
N GLN A 162 -4.27 -4.24 -0.15
CA GLN A 162 -3.78 -5.10 -1.22
C GLN A 162 -3.88 -6.57 -0.79
N ALA A 163 -3.95 -7.46 -1.77
CA ALA A 163 -3.99 -8.91 -1.54
C ALA A 163 -2.79 -9.62 -2.19
N PRO A 164 -2.34 -10.76 -1.66
CA PRO A 164 -1.35 -11.59 -2.32
C PRO A 164 -1.76 -12.01 -3.73
N ASN A 165 -0.82 -11.96 -4.67
CA ASN A 165 -0.98 -12.56 -5.99
C ASN A 165 -0.51 -14.03 -5.95
N ASN A 166 -1.46 -14.97 -5.91
CA ASN A 166 -1.25 -16.41 -5.85
C ASN A 166 -0.71 -17.01 -7.17
N THR A 167 0.40 -16.47 -7.68
CA THR A 167 1.10 -17.01 -8.87
C THR A 167 1.82 -18.33 -8.57
N TYR A 168 2.13 -18.58 -7.29
CA TYR A 168 2.78 -19.81 -6.83
C TYR A 168 1.81 -20.99 -6.64
N ASN A 169 0.50 -20.77 -6.78
CA ASN A 169 -0.55 -21.74 -6.48
C ASN A 169 -0.40 -22.34 -5.07
N THR A 170 -0.12 -21.47 -4.10
CA THR A 170 -0.18 -21.82 -2.68
C THR A 170 -1.64 -22.08 -2.28
N THR A 171 -1.80 -22.80 -1.17
CA THR A 171 -3.10 -23.18 -0.60
C THR A 171 -3.07 -22.96 0.90
N GLY A 172 -4.21 -22.64 1.50
CA GLY A 172 -4.34 -22.37 2.92
C GLY A 172 -4.14 -20.89 3.27
N SER A 173 -4.00 -20.60 4.56
CA SER A 173 -4.14 -19.25 5.12
C SER A 173 -3.15 -18.21 4.59
N THR A 174 -1.96 -18.60 4.14
CA THR A 174 -0.96 -17.66 3.59
C THR A 174 -1.29 -17.17 2.19
N THR A 175 -2.34 -17.71 1.57
CA THR A 175 -2.81 -17.31 0.23
C THR A 175 -3.55 -15.98 0.27
N TYR A 176 -4.16 -15.63 1.40
CA TYR A 176 -5.13 -14.54 1.50
C TYR A 176 -4.65 -13.40 2.39
N ALA A 177 -5.09 -12.18 2.08
CA ALA A 177 -5.10 -11.06 2.99
C ALA A 177 -6.48 -10.93 3.64
N THR A 178 -6.51 -10.56 4.92
CA THR A 178 -7.74 -10.14 5.59
C THR A 178 -8.16 -8.77 5.05
N ILE A 179 -9.38 -8.67 4.53
CA ILE A 179 -9.94 -7.43 3.99
C ILE A 179 -10.92 -6.82 4.97
N VAL A 180 -11.75 -7.65 5.61
CA VAL A 180 -12.69 -7.23 6.64
C VAL A 180 -12.50 -8.13 7.85
N THR A 181 -12.53 -7.53 9.04
CA THR A 181 -12.69 -8.22 10.32
C THR A 181 -13.98 -7.71 10.95
N ASP A 182 -14.84 -8.63 11.34
CA ASP A 182 -16.16 -8.32 11.89
C ASP A 182 -16.22 -8.48 13.41
N ASP A 183 -17.28 -7.98 14.03
CA ASP A 183 -17.48 -8.07 15.47
C ASP A 183 -17.75 -9.52 15.92
N THR A 184 -17.03 -10.02 16.94
CA THR A 184 -17.27 -11.39 17.43
C THR A 184 -18.54 -11.52 18.28
N GLY A 185 -19.41 -12.47 17.93
CA GLY A 185 -20.54 -12.91 18.76
C GLY A 185 -21.80 -12.06 18.65
N ASP A 186 -21.91 -11.26 17.60
CA ASP A 186 -23.12 -10.54 17.19
C ASP A 186 -24.13 -11.45 16.46
N ALA A 187 -23.66 -12.52 15.83
CA ALA A 187 -24.46 -13.63 15.32
C ALA A 187 -24.20 -14.96 16.05
N SER A 188 -24.93 -16.01 15.67
CA SER A 188 -24.68 -17.36 16.20
C SER A 188 -23.44 -17.96 15.54
N ALA A 189 -22.58 -18.61 16.32
CA ALA A 189 -21.23 -19.02 15.89
C ALA A 189 -21.11 -19.64 14.47
N ASN A 190 -22.04 -20.49 14.02
CA ASN A 190 -21.97 -21.12 12.69
C ASN A 190 -22.33 -20.20 11.50
N TYR A 191 -22.72 -18.96 11.80
CA TYR A 191 -23.15 -17.94 10.83
C TYR A 191 -22.46 -16.60 11.06
N ASP A 192 -21.88 -16.43 12.24
CA ASP A 192 -21.01 -15.32 12.65
C ASP A 192 -19.72 -15.32 11.82
N VAL A 193 -19.67 -14.43 10.83
CA VAL A 193 -18.54 -14.14 9.98
C VAL A 193 -17.52 -13.38 10.81
N GLN A 194 -16.30 -13.91 10.90
CA GLN A 194 -15.21 -13.24 11.60
C GLN A 194 -14.32 -12.47 10.65
N ASN A 195 -14.10 -12.99 9.44
CA ASN A 195 -13.28 -12.31 8.45
C ASN A 195 -13.74 -12.58 7.02
N VAL A 196 -13.63 -11.56 6.18
CA VAL A 196 -13.62 -11.69 4.72
C VAL A 196 -12.18 -11.55 4.25
N LEU A 197 -11.68 -12.57 3.57
CA LEU A 197 -10.32 -12.58 3.04
C LEU A 197 -10.33 -12.64 1.52
N ALA A 198 -9.31 -12.08 0.89
CA ALA A 198 -9.18 -12.04 -0.56
C ALA A 198 -7.75 -12.33 -1.03
N SER A 199 -7.67 -12.85 -2.25
CA SER A 199 -6.46 -13.13 -3.01
C SER A 199 -6.81 -13.10 -4.50
N TYR A 200 -5.81 -13.04 -5.35
CA TYR A 200 -6.02 -13.11 -6.80
C TYR A 200 -4.88 -13.89 -7.45
N SER A 201 -5.04 -14.27 -8.71
CA SER A 201 -3.91 -14.73 -9.51
C SER A 201 -3.89 -14.02 -10.86
N GLY A 202 -2.72 -13.61 -11.33
CA GLY A 202 -2.56 -12.94 -12.62
C GLY A 202 -1.36 -12.01 -12.67
N SER A 203 -1.45 -11.00 -13.52
CA SER A 203 -0.60 -9.82 -13.47
C SER A 203 -1.43 -8.60 -13.05
N ASN A 204 -0.79 -7.50 -12.68
CA ASN A 204 -1.49 -6.26 -12.32
C ASN A 204 -2.36 -5.72 -13.47
N GLU A 205 -2.01 -6.04 -14.73
CA GLU A 205 -2.81 -5.68 -15.91
C GLU A 205 -3.89 -6.71 -16.28
N ASN A 206 -3.75 -7.97 -15.87
CA ASN A 206 -4.62 -9.05 -16.28
C ASN A 206 -4.79 -10.10 -15.17
N ILE A 207 -5.88 -9.94 -14.43
CA ILE A 207 -6.28 -10.84 -13.35
C ILE A 207 -7.01 -12.04 -13.96
N ASN A 208 -6.58 -13.26 -13.62
CA ASN A 208 -7.15 -14.51 -14.15
C ASN A 208 -8.17 -15.15 -13.19
N GLN A 209 -7.91 -15.11 -11.89
CA GLN A 209 -8.78 -15.69 -10.87
C GLN A 209 -8.96 -14.72 -9.71
N LEU A 210 -10.18 -14.65 -9.19
CA LEU A 210 -10.49 -14.06 -7.91
C LEU A 210 -10.65 -15.19 -6.90
N LEU A 211 -10.03 -15.05 -5.73
CA LEU A 211 -10.09 -16.01 -4.64
C LEU A 211 -10.55 -15.28 -3.39
N PHE A 212 -11.47 -15.88 -2.66
CA PHE A 212 -11.99 -15.33 -1.43
C PHE A 212 -12.16 -16.40 -0.36
N SER A 213 -12.15 -16.00 0.91
CA SER A 213 -12.51 -16.85 2.03
C SER A 213 -13.47 -16.12 2.96
N LEU A 214 -14.51 -16.82 3.40
CA LEU A 214 -15.31 -16.45 4.58
C LEU A 214 -14.84 -17.33 5.74
N ASP A 215 -14.29 -16.69 6.76
CA ASP A 215 -13.93 -17.34 8.02
C ASP A 215 -15.06 -17.06 9.03
N LEU A 216 -15.64 -18.10 9.62
CA LEU A 216 -16.72 -18.04 10.60
C LEU A 216 -16.20 -18.28 12.03
N ALA A 217 -16.98 -17.93 13.06
CA ALA A 217 -16.65 -18.24 14.46
C ALA A 217 -16.85 -19.73 14.81
N GLY A 218 -17.66 -20.43 14.01
CA GLY A 218 -18.09 -21.81 14.17
C GLY A 218 -17.85 -22.63 12.91
N ASN A 219 -18.54 -23.76 12.76
CA ASN A 219 -18.29 -24.64 11.62
C ASN A 219 -19.01 -24.14 10.36
N CYS A 220 -18.29 -24.15 9.24
CA CYS A 220 -18.87 -23.97 7.91
C CYS A 220 -19.12 -25.32 7.23
N CYS A 221 -20.13 -25.49 6.37
CA CYS A 221 -21.26 -24.60 6.15
C CYS A 221 -22.54 -25.42 6.33
N ASP A 222 -23.55 -24.86 7.00
CA ASP A 222 -24.82 -25.58 7.19
C ASP A 222 -25.61 -25.56 5.87
N GLU A 223 -25.85 -26.73 5.31
CA GLU A 223 -26.67 -26.90 4.11
C GLU A 223 -28.17 -26.92 4.42
N GLY A 224 -28.51 -27.08 5.70
CA GLY A 224 -29.87 -27.18 6.15
C GLY A 224 -30.52 -28.54 5.91
N GLY A 225 -31.83 -28.58 6.12
CA GLY A 225 -32.64 -29.79 6.00
C GLY A 225 -33.36 -29.94 4.65
N LEU A 226 -33.99 -31.09 4.43
CA LEU A 226 -34.86 -31.33 3.27
C LEU A 226 -36.00 -30.30 3.13
N PHE A 227 -36.43 -29.76 4.28
CA PHE A 227 -37.53 -28.80 4.41
C PHE A 227 -37.06 -27.46 4.98
N GLY A 228 -35.75 -27.20 4.90
CA GLY A 228 -35.13 -26.04 5.49
C GLY A 228 -34.96 -26.12 7.02
N PRO A 229 -34.56 -25.00 7.65
CA PRO A 229 -34.07 -23.82 6.95
C PRO A 229 -32.84 -24.14 6.10
N TRP A 230 -32.64 -23.40 5.01
CA TRP A 230 -31.49 -23.45 4.11
C TRP A 230 -30.68 -22.19 4.32
N TYR A 231 -29.36 -22.29 4.15
CA TYR A 231 -28.47 -21.18 4.38
C TYR A 231 -27.68 -20.86 3.11
N LEU A 232 -27.47 -19.57 2.89
CA LEU A 232 -26.67 -19.05 1.80
C LEU A 232 -25.57 -18.18 2.40
N TYR A 233 -24.34 -18.54 2.09
CA TYR A 233 -23.12 -17.84 2.50
C TYR A 233 -22.58 -17.13 1.28
N GLY A 234 -22.32 -15.83 1.36
CA GLY A 234 -21.95 -15.05 0.18
C GLY A 234 -20.97 -13.94 0.48
N ILE A 235 -20.14 -13.66 -0.52
CA ILE A 235 -19.30 -12.48 -0.55
C ILE A 235 -19.87 -11.56 -1.61
N GLY A 236 -20.42 -10.44 -1.15
CA GLY A 236 -20.81 -9.33 -2.00
C GLY A 236 -19.58 -8.69 -2.63
N ILE A 237 -19.68 -8.40 -3.92
CA ILE A 237 -18.63 -7.79 -4.72
C ILE A 237 -19.24 -6.59 -5.45
N VAL A 238 -18.66 -5.42 -5.26
CA VAL A 238 -19.10 -4.18 -5.90
C VAL A 238 -17.93 -3.50 -6.59
N ASN A 239 -18.16 -3.09 -7.84
CA ASN A 239 -17.27 -2.19 -8.56
C ASN A 239 -17.64 -0.74 -8.18
N PRO A 240 -16.77 -0.01 -7.47
CA PRO A 240 -17.05 1.37 -7.05
C PRO A 240 -17.29 2.33 -8.22
N ASP A 241 -16.79 2.01 -9.42
CA ASP A 241 -16.93 2.82 -10.63
C ASP A 241 -18.15 2.48 -11.48
N SER A 242 -18.99 1.53 -11.06
CA SER A 242 -20.15 1.15 -11.85
C SER A 242 -21.17 2.31 -11.93
N GLU A 243 -21.52 2.69 -13.17
CA GLU A 243 -22.51 3.74 -13.44
C GLU A 243 -23.90 3.38 -12.90
N GLU A 244 -24.25 2.09 -12.97
CA GLU A 244 -25.48 1.54 -12.43
C GLU A 244 -25.24 1.04 -10.99
N LEU A 245 -26.25 1.11 -10.11
CA LEU A 245 -26.16 0.37 -8.84
C LEU A 245 -26.39 -1.09 -9.21
N ASN A 246 -25.33 -1.88 -9.38
CA ASN A 246 -25.40 -3.34 -9.51
C ASN A 246 -24.53 -3.95 -8.41
N ALA A 247 -25.01 -5.03 -7.82
CA ALA A 247 -24.22 -5.85 -6.91
C ALA A 247 -23.97 -7.22 -7.54
N TYR A 248 -22.88 -7.83 -7.11
CA TYR A 248 -22.53 -9.21 -7.45
C TYR A 248 -22.35 -9.99 -6.15
N ALA A 249 -22.62 -11.28 -6.17
CA ALA A 249 -22.35 -12.14 -5.04
C ALA A 249 -21.69 -13.43 -5.53
N LEU A 250 -20.57 -13.79 -4.93
CA LEU A 250 -20.02 -15.13 -5.05
C LEU A 250 -20.53 -15.93 -3.85
N GLY A 251 -21.44 -16.87 -4.12
CA GLY A 251 -22.23 -17.53 -3.09
C GLY A 251 -22.03 -19.03 -3.03
N TYR A 252 -22.07 -19.58 -1.82
CA TYR A 252 -22.25 -20.99 -1.53
C TYR A 252 -23.61 -21.21 -0.88
N GLY A 253 -24.41 -22.05 -1.52
CA GLY A 253 -25.59 -22.64 -0.94
C GLY A 253 -25.77 -24.01 -1.58
N SER A 254 -25.95 -25.03 -0.75
CA SER A 254 -26.19 -26.40 -1.20
C SER A 254 -27.36 -26.92 -0.40
N GLY A 255 -28.47 -27.21 -1.06
CA GLY A 255 -29.73 -27.45 -0.37
C GLY A 255 -30.91 -27.57 -1.31
N GLY A 256 -32.12 -27.68 -0.75
CA GLY A 256 -33.35 -27.62 -1.54
C GLY A 256 -33.74 -28.86 -2.35
N PHE A 257 -32.86 -29.87 -2.55
CA PHE A 257 -32.86 -30.92 -3.61
C PHE A 257 -31.96 -30.57 -4.83
N GLY A 258 -30.96 -29.71 -4.67
CA GLY A 258 -30.02 -29.34 -5.73
C GLY A 258 -30.46 -28.12 -6.55
N GLN A 259 -31.44 -27.36 -6.04
CA GLN A 259 -31.87 -26.06 -6.58
C GLN A 259 -30.99 -24.91 -6.08
N LEU A 260 -30.40 -25.06 -4.89
CA LEU A 260 -29.32 -24.20 -4.41
C LEU A 260 -28.02 -24.72 -5.03
N SER A 261 -27.47 -23.97 -5.99
CA SER A 261 -26.15 -24.20 -6.56
C SER A 261 -25.21 -23.05 -6.18
N PRO A 262 -23.98 -23.35 -5.74
CA PRO A 262 -22.94 -22.34 -5.62
C PRO A 262 -22.68 -21.68 -6.97
N GLY A 263 -22.42 -20.37 -6.98
CA GLY A 263 -22.17 -19.65 -8.22
C GLY A 263 -21.88 -18.17 -8.03
N LEU A 264 -21.58 -17.51 -9.14
CA LEU A 264 -21.49 -16.06 -9.24
C LEU A 264 -22.82 -15.51 -9.74
N LEU A 265 -23.41 -14.62 -8.96
CA LEU A 265 -24.72 -14.04 -9.22
C LEU A 265 -24.63 -12.53 -9.39
N THR A 266 -25.58 -11.98 -10.13
CA THR A 266 -25.83 -10.54 -10.21
C THR A 266 -27.31 -10.26 -9.97
N ILE A 267 -27.60 -9.04 -9.56
CA ILE A 267 -28.95 -8.55 -9.36
C ILE A 267 -29.27 -7.46 -10.38
N GLU A 268 -30.41 -7.60 -11.06
CA GLU A 268 -30.97 -6.54 -11.89
C GLU A 268 -32.14 -5.90 -11.14
N GLY A 269 -32.18 -4.57 -11.02
CA GLY A 269 -33.26 -3.87 -10.31
C GLY A 269 -33.05 -2.36 -10.12
N ASP A 270 -34.07 -1.68 -9.58
CA ASP A 270 -33.98 -0.30 -9.10
C ASP A 270 -33.57 -0.30 -7.63
N LEU A 271 -32.26 -0.41 -7.45
CA LEU A 271 -31.62 -0.62 -6.16
C LEU A 271 -31.60 0.65 -5.29
N ALA A 272 -31.92 1.82 -5.84
CA ALA A 272 -32.08 3.06 -5.06
C ALA A 272 -33.34 3.04 -4.18
N ASN A 273 -34.33 2.22 -4.52
CA ASN A 273 -35.59 2.05 -3.79
C ASN A 273 -35.73 0.67 -3.13
N GLY A 274 -34.75 -0.23 -3.31
CA GLY A 274 -34.80 -1.62 -2.86
C GLY A 274 -35.65 -2.54 -3.76
N ASP A 275 -36.06 -2.07 -4.93
CA ASP A 275 -36.88 -2.82 -5.88
C ASP A 275 -35.98 -3.75 -6.71
N VAL A 276 -36.09 -5.04 -6.45
CA VAL A 276 -35.32 -6.08 -7.15
C VAL A 276 -36.17 -6.69 -8.25
N ALA A 277 -35.70 -6.69 -9.49
CA ALA A 277 -36.41 -7.33 -10.61
C ALA A 277 -36.12 -8.84 -10.69
N GLY A 278 -34.98 -9.27 -10.14
CA GLY A 278 -34.55 -10.65 -10.00
C GLY A 278 -33.04 -10.75 -9.85
N PHE A 279 -32.52 -11.97 -9.76
CA PHE A 279 -31.10 -12.25 -9.88
C PHE A 279 -30.86 -13.14 -11.11
N GLU A 280 -29.63 -13.12 -11.59
CA GLU A 280 -29.16 -14.01 -12.66
C GLU A 280 -27.85 -14.68 -12.25
N TYR A 281 -27.73 -15.97 -12.54
CA TYR A 281 -26.44 -16.65 -12.50
C TYR A 281 -25.60 -16.19 -13.68
N ILE A 282 -24.50 -15.52 -13.39
CA ILE A 282 -23.46 -15.28 -14.39
C ILE A 282 -22.79 -16.60 -14.74
N THR A 283 -22.47 -17.39 -13.71
CA THR A 283 -21.87 -18.71 -13.87
C THR A 283 -22.04 -19.57 -12.62
N GLU A 284 -22.17 -20.89 -12.82
CA GLU A 284 -22.03 -21.90 -11.76
C GLU A 284 -20.61 -22.53 -11.78
N ASP A 285 -19.77 -22.16 -12.74
CA ASP A 285 -18.38 -22.62 -12.89
C ASP A 285 -17.47 -21.88 -11.92
N ILE A 286 -17.65 -22.21 -10.65
CA ILE A 286 -16.84 -21.73 -9.52
C ILE A 286 -16.19 -22.91 -8.81
N SER A 287 -15.07 -22.67 -8.15
CA SER A 287 -14.45 -23.66 -7.27
C SER A 287 -14.69 -23.27 -5.82
N TYR A 288 -15.07 -24.23 -5.00
CA TYR A 288 -15.34 -24.02 -3.58
C TYR A 288 -14.75 -25.15 -2.74
N VAL A 289 -14.21 -24.79 -1.58
CA VAL A 289 -13.68 -25.73 -0.59
C VAL A 289 -14.27 -25.38 0.77
N GLN A 290 -14.85 -26.39 1.41
CA GLN A 290 -15.17 -26.35 2.83
C GLN A 290 -14.08 -27.14 3.53
N ASP A 291 -13.21 -26.44 4.27
CA ASP A 291 -12.35 -27.15 5.20
C ASP A 291 -13.24 -27.70 6.34
N THR A 292 -12.82 -28.77 7.00
CA THR A 292 -13.56 -29.44 8.09
C THR A 292 -13.74 -28.60 9.37
N GLY A 293 -13.59 -27.27 9.27
CA GLY A 293 -13.65 -26.30 10.34
C GLY A 293 -14.51 -25.10 9.97
N ASP A 294 -13.91 -23.93 9.99
CA ASP A 294 -14.56 -22.62 10.06
C ASP A 294 -14.46 -21.78 8.78
N LYS A 295 -14.03 -22.38 7.66
CA LYS A 295 -13.72 -21.65 6.42
C LYS A 295 -14.52 -22.12 5.22
N LEU A 296 -14.98 -21.15 4.44
CA LEU A 296 -15.50 -21.34 3.09
C LEU A 296 -14.61 -20.60 2.10
N GLU A 297 -13.83 -21.34 1.33
CA GLU A 297 -13.00 -20.78 0.26
C GLU A 297 -13.77 -20.85 -1.07
N LEU A 298 -13.80 -19.74 -1.80
CA LEU A 298 -14.49 -19.56 -3.07
C LEU A 298 -13.54 -18.99 -4.11
N SER A 299 -13.58 -19.48 -5.33
CA SER A 299 -12.80 -18.92 -6.44
C SER A 299 -13.55 -18.99 -7.76
N VAL A 300 -13.30 -17.98 -8.59
CA VAL A 300 -13.98 -17.80 -9.88
C VAL A 300 -13.01 -17.18 -10.89
N ASN A 301 -13.20 -17.53 -12.17
CA ASN A 301 -12.49 -16.84 -13.25
C ASN A 301 -12.92 -15.36 -13.29
N ALA A 302 -11.96 -14.46 -13.18
CA ALA A 302 -12.21 -13.02 -13.06
C ALA A 302 -12.99 -12.47 -14.27
N ASN A 303 -12.80 -13.04 -15.47
CA ASN A 303 -13.48 -12.60 -16.68
C ASN A 303 -15.00 -12.77 -16.61
N TYR A 304 -15.52 -13.73 -15.85
CA TYR A 304 -16.97 -13.85 -15.67
C TYR A 304 -17.56 -12.57 -15.06
N LEU A 305 -16.81 -11.91 -14.18
CA LEU A 305 -17.20 -10.66 -13.56
C LEU A 305 -16.80 -9.45 -14.41
N PHE A 306 -15.54 -9.37 -14.85
CA PHE A 306 -14.99 -8.18 -15.51
C PHE A 306 -15.51 -7.95 -16.93
N ASP A 307 -15.86 -9.02 -17.65
CA ASP A 307 -16.47 -8.91 -18.98
C ASP A 307 -18.00 -8.75 -18.89
N HIS A 308 -18.59 -8.78 -17.69
CA HIS A 308 -20.02 -8.65 -17.53
C HIS A 308 -20.47 -7.22 -17.93
N PRO A 309 -21.47 -7.06 -18.83
CA PRO A 309 -21.79 -5.76 -19.43
C PRO A 309 -22.14 -4.63 -18.45
N GLN A 310 -22.63 -5.01 -17.27
CA GLN A 310 -23.08 -4.11 -16.20
C GLN A 310 -22.05 -3.90 -15.09
N PHE A 311 -20.88 -4.56 -15.18
CA PHE A 311 -19.87 -4.48 -14.12
C PHE A 311 -19.18 -3.12 -14.09
N GLY A 312 -19.01 -2.48 -15.26
CA GLY A 312 -18.24 -1.24 -15.40
C GLY A 312 -16.85 -1.50 -15.98
N ALA A 313 -16.02 -0.46 -16.04
CA ALA A 313 -14.65 -0.60 -16.54
C ALA A 313 -13.77 -1.44 -15.60
N TRP A 314 -12.88 -2.24 -16.18
CA TRP A 314 -11.80 -2.93 -15.48
C TRP A 314 -10.48 -2.76 -16.26
N PRO A 315 -9.34 -2.45 -15.60
CA PRO A 315 -9.24 -2.03 -14.21
C PRO A 315 -10.07 -0.76 -13.93
N ASN A 316 -10.73 -0.71 -12.78
CA ASN A 316 -11.45 0.48 -12.34
C ASN A 316 -10.49 1.50 -11.70
N SER A 317 -11.04 2.62 -11.25
CA SER A 317 -10.27 3.73 -10.69
C SER A 317 -9.47 3.39 -9.43
N LEU A 318 -9.91 2.37 -8.68
CA LEU A 318 -9.21 1.87 -7.50
C LEU A 318 -8.28 0.69 -7.81
N GLU A 319 -8.35 0.09 -9.00
CA GLU A 319 -7.78 -1.23 -9.28
C GLU A 319 -8.21 -2.29 -8.22
N GLY A 320 -9.44 -2.15 -7.72
CA GLY A 320 -9.90 -2.83 -6.53
C GLY A 320 -11.41 -3.05 -6.46
N LEU A 321 -11.86 -3.87 -5.51
CA LEU A 321 -13.26 -4.24 -5.32
C LEU A 321 -13.68 -3.96 -3.89
N VAL A 322 -14.95 -3.58 -3.71
CA VAL A 322 -15.57 -3.52 -2.39
C VAL A 322 -16.15 -4.89 -2.08
N LEU A 323 -15.85 -5.41 -0.89
CA LEU A 323 -16.28 -6.72 -0.41
C LEU A 323 -17.14 -6.57 0.85
N VAL A 324 -18.15 -7.44 0.97
CA VAL A 324 -19.02 -7.59 2.15
C VAL A 324 -19.31 -9.07 2.37
N GLY A 325 -19.17 -9.58 3.59
CA GLY A 325 -19.63 -10.92 3.94
C GLY A 325 -21.10 -10.90 4.34
N VAL A 326 -21.90 -11.85 3.84
CA VAL A 326 -23.33 -11.94 4.19
C VAL A 326 -23.73 -13.40 4.36
N VAL A 327 -24.51 -13.69 5.41
CA VAL A 327 -25.13 -15.00 5.65
C VAL A 327 -26.64 -14.81 5.81
N VAL A 328 -27.42 -15.53 5.01
CA VAL A 328 -28.89 -15.48 5.07
C VAL A 328 -29.50 -16.87 5.27
N GLU A 329 -30.62 -16.90 5.98
CA GLU A 329 -31.47 -18.06 6.18
C GLU A 329 -32.72 -17.97 5.31
N ALA A 330 -33.15 -19.11 4.75
CA ALA A 330 -34.41 -19.30 4.06
C ALA A 330 -35.17 -20.49 4.65
N GLY A 331 -36.35 -20.24 5.22
CA GLY A 331 -37.21 -21.23 5.84
C GLY A 331 -38.64 -21.21 5.32
N LEU A 332 -39.41 -22.23 5.72
CA LEU A 332 -40.85 -22.31 5.49
C LEU A 332 -41.58 -21.94 6.79
N ASP A 333 -42.42 -20.90 6.75
CA ASP A 333 -43.35 -20.57 7.84
C ASP A 333 -44.79 -20.89 7.40
N GLY A 334 -45.22 -22.11 7.68
CA GLY A 334 -46.54 -22.59 7.25
C GLY A 334 -46.64 -22.71 5.72
N LEU A 335 -47.40 -21.79 5.09
CA LEU A 335 -47.57 -21.68 3.64
C LEU A 335 -46.75 -20.53 3.04
N ASP A 336 -46.12 -19.72 3.88
CA ASP A 336 -45.30 -18.59 3.49
C ASP A 336 -43.82 -18.92 3.63
N ILE A 337 -42.98 -18.06 3.07
CA ILE A 337 -41.53 -18.14 3.15
C ILE A 337 -41.08 -17.13 4.19
N ALA A 338 -40.13 -17.55 5.01
CA ALA A 338 -39.44 -16.67 5.93
C ALA A 338 -37.97 -16.61 5.50
N VAL A 339 -37.46 -15.40 5.29
CA VAL A 339 -36.04 -15.15 5.03
C VAL A 339 -35.52 -14.16 6.05
N GLU A 340 -34.28 -14.36 6.51
CA GLU A 340 -33.65 -13.55 7.54
C GLU A 340 -32.16 -13.42 7.26
N THR A 341 -31.60 -12.22 7.46
CA THR A 341 -30.17 -11.99 7.49
C THR A 341 -29.67 -12.48 8.84
N LEU A 342 -28.84 -13.51 8.83
CA LEU A 342 -28.23 -14.04 10.05
C LEU A 342 -27.02 -13.22 10.47
N ASP A 343 -26.26 -12.76 9.47
CA ASP A 343 -25.07 -11.97 9.69
C ASP A 343 -24.66 -11.15 8.46
N GLN A 344 -23.97 -10.03 8.68
CA GLN A 344 -23.45 -9.14 7.65
C GLN A 344 -22.28 -8.30 8.17
N THR A 345 -21.15 -8.37 7.48
CA THR A 345 -19.99 -7.55 7.84
C THR A 345 -20.14 -6.10 7.40
N ASP A 346 -19.32 -5.21 7.97
CA ASP A 346 -19.02 -3.92 7.35
C ASP A 346 -18.27 -4.10 6.00
N PRO A 347 -18.29 -3.10 5.10
CA PRO A 347 -17.56 -3.17 3.83
C PRO A 347 -16.05 -3.00 4.00
N GLY A 348 -15.28 -3.65 3.13
CA GLY A 348 -13.83 -3.42 2.98
C GLY A 348 -13.40 -3.40 1.52
N ILE A 349 -12.23 -2.83 1.25
CA ILE A 349 -11.71 -2.70 -0.11
C ILE A 349 -10.50 -3.60 -0.30
N VAL A 350 -10.55 -4.45 -1.33
CA VAL A 350 -9.38 -5.18 -1.82
C VAL A 350 -8.77 -4.49 -3.04
N LEU A 351 -7.46 -4.30 -3.05
CA LEU A 351 -6.68 -3.83 -4.20
C LEU A 351 -5.89 -4.99 -4.81
N MET A 352 -5.92 -5.14 -6.14
CA MET A 352 -5.28 -6.27 -6.84
C MET A 352 -3.97 -5.88 -7.52
N ASN A 353 -3.13 -5.12 -6.82
CA ASN A 353 -1.86 -4.60 -7.31
C ASN A 353 -0.70 -4.80 -6.32
N SER A 354 -0.57 -6.01 -5.78
CA SER A 354 0.60 -6.40 -4.98
C SER A 354 1.91 -6.31 -5.76
N GLN A 355 3.02 -6.30 -5.01
CA GLN A 355 4.34 -5.99 -5.50
C GLN A 355 5.22 -7.25 -5.53
N HIS A 356 6.09 -7.31 -6.53
CA HIS A 356 7.00 -8.43 -6.74
C HIS A 356 8.33 -7.94 -7.30
N GLN A 357 9.44 -8.40 -6.73
CA GLN A 357 10.78 -8.17 -7.25
C GLN A 357 11.63 -9.43 -7.18
N SER A 358 12.45 -9.63 -8.22
CA SER A 358 13.34 -10.79 -8.34
C SER A 358 14.76 -10.32 -8.59
N GLY A 359 15.63 -10.58 -7.62
CA GLY A 359 17.01 -10.12 -7.61
C GLY A 359 17.16 -8.67 -7.13
N ASN A 360 18.35 -8.13 -7.36
CA ASN A 360 18.66 -6.73 -7.20
C ASN A 360 19.46 -6.31 -8.42
N THR A 361 18.93 -5.39 -9.23
CA THR A 361 19.72 -4.69 -10.24
C THR A 361 20.64 -3.73 -9.51
N ALA A 362 21.93 -3.72 -9.85
CA ALA A 362 22.87 -2.83 -9.17
C ALA A 362 22.53 -1.35 -9.46
N LEU A 363 22.46 -0.54 -8.41
CA LEU A 363 22.39 0.91 -8.51
C LEU A 363 23.54 1.51 -9.34
N SER A 364 23.30 2.67 -9.93
CA SER A 364 24.29 3.47 -10.65
C SER A 364 24.30 4.90 -10.12
N LEU A 365 25.50 5.43 -9.87
CA LEU A 365 25.72 6.85 -9.65
C LEU A 365 26.31 7.49 -10.91
N SER A 366 25.91 8.71 -11.22
CA SER A 366 26.40 9.47 -12.38
C SER A 366 26.35 10.97 -12.15
N ASP A 367 26.99 11.74 -13.03
CA ASP A 367 27.03 13.20 -13.01
C ASP A 367 27.34 13.82 -11.62
N PRO A 368 28.42 13.38 -10.94
CA PRO A 368 28.82 13.99 -9.67
C PRO A 368 29.24 15.44 -9.89
N ASN A 369 28.79 16.33 -9.01
CA ASN A 369 29.07 17.75 -9.10
C ASN A 369 29.28 18.38 -7.72
N PHE A 370 30.13 19.40 -7.68
CA PHE A 370 30.29 20.30 -6.55
C PHE A 370 30.11 21.73 -7.03
N ASP A 371 29.07 22.39 -6.54
CA ASP A 371 28.85 23.81 -6.74
C ASP A 371 29.62 24.59 -5.66
N SER A 372 30.76 25.17 -6.04
CA SER A 372 31.62 25.94 -5.14
C SER A 372 31.04 27.29 -4.72
N GLU A 373 30.04 27.83 -5.44
CA GLU A 373 29.38 29.09 -5.04
C GLU A 373 28.45 28.87 -3.86
N ASN A 374 27.74 27.73 -3.84
CA ASN A 374 26.77 27.38 -2.81
C ASN A 374 27.28 26.31 -1.82
N ASN A 375 28.51 25.80 -2.02
CA ASN A 375 29.08 24.67 -1.29
C ASN A 375 28.17 23.43 -1.28
N GLN A 376 27.54 23.12 -2.40
CA GLN A 376 26.59 22.02 -2.53
C GLN A 376 27.18 20.85 -3.33
N LEU A 377 27.07 19.65 -2.79
CA LEU A 377 27.39 18.39 -3.46
C LEU A 377 26.14 17.82 -4.11
N SER A 378 26.27 17.24 -5.29
CA SER A 378 25.17 16.53 -5.95
C SER A 378 25.65 15.32 -6.77
N VAL A 379 24.79 14.32 -6.89
CA VAL A 379 25.01 13.12 -7.71
C VAL A 379 23.67 12.57 -8.19
N THR A 380 23.63 12.02 -9.40
CA THR A 380 22.43 11.34 -9.91
C THR A 380 22.46 9.87 -9.55
N TYR A 381 21.47 9.40 -8.79
CA TYR A 381 21.22 8.00 -8.46
C TYR A 381 20.19 7.40 -9.41
N THR A 382 20.45 6.22 -9.94
CA THR A 382 19.51 5.47 -10.79
C THR A 382 19.49 4.00 -10.40
N ASP A 383 18.29 3.43 -10.28
CA ASP A 383 18.08 2.01 -9.99
C ASP A 383 16.94 1.45 -10.85
N SER A 384 17.22 0.42 -11.64
CA SER A 384 16.23 -0.11 -12.59
C SER A 384 15.08 -0.88 -11.94
N ASP A 385 15.23 -1.33 -10.70
CA ASP A 385 14.16 -1.95 -9.91
C ASP A 385 13.34 -0.89 -9.14
N ASN A 386 13.69 0.40 -9.31
CA ASN A 386 13.12 1.53 -8.61
C ASN A 386 13.33 1.45 -7.08
N ASN A 387 14.44 0.85 -6.64
CA ASN A 387 14.74 0.76 -5.22
C ASN A 387 15.10 2.13 -4.64
N LEU A 388 14.64 2.41 -3.41
CA LEU A 388 15.16 3.53 -2.62
C LEU A 388 16.44 3.10 -1.88
N PRO A 389 17.54 3.86 -1.96
CA PRO A 389 18.73 3.58 -1.18
C PRO A 389 18.46 3.82 0.30
N TRP A 390 18.64 2.77 1.12
CA TRP A 390 18.55 2.85 2.57
C TRP A 390 19.77 3.56 3.17
N TYR A 391 20.93 3.47 2.51
CA TYR A 391 22.11 4.26 2.80
C TYR A 391 22.39 5.21 1.65
N LYS A 392 22.56 6.50 1.95
CA LYS A 392 22.76 7.56 0.94
C LYS A 392 23.49 8.73 1.57
N ALA A 393 24.80 8.79 1.37
CA ALA A 393 25.65 9.78 1.99
C ALA A 393 26.69 10.35 1.03
N ALA A 394 27.07 11.60 1.26
CA ALA A 394 28.31 12.18 0.76
C ALA A 394 29.27 12.35 1.93
N GLN A 395 30.50 11.86 1.80
CA GLN A 395 31.53 12.03 2.82
C GLN A 395 32.59 13.03 2.36
N ILE A 396 33.06 13.87 3.28
CA ILE A 396 34.20 14.77 3.02
C ILE A 396 35.46 14.10 3.57
N CYS A 397 36.44 13.94 2.68
CA CYS A 397 37.67 13.22 2.94
C CYS A 397 38.88 14.10 2.59
N ASN A 398 39.98 13.88 3.31
CA ASN A 398 41.25 14.48 2.93
C ASN A 398 41.70 13.92 1.58
N THR A 399 42.46 14.70 0.80
CA THR A 399 43.06 14.17 -0.43
C THR A 399 43.94 12.94 -0.15
N PRO A 400 44.21 12.09 -1.16
CA PRO A 400 45.07 10.92 -0.99
C PRO A 400 46.46 11.28 -0.47
N GLU A 401 47.01 12.44 -0.86
CA GLU A 401 48.30 12.95 -0.35
C GLU A 401 48.26 13.28 1.15
N ASN A 402 47.09 13.69 1.64
CA ASN A 402 46.82 14.03 3.03
C ASN A 402 46.22 12.86 3.83
N GLY A 403 46.30 11.64 3.29
CA GLY A 403 45.98 10.40 3.98
C GLY A 403 44.59 9.83 3.69
N GLY A 404 43.76 10.48 2.87
CA GLY A 404 42.52 9.89 2.34
C GLY A 404 41.39 9.65 3.36
N ASN A 405 41.56 10.06 4.63
CA ASN A 405 40.57 9.75 5.66
C ASN A 405 39.35 10.67 5.56
N CYS A 406 38.17 10.07 5.58
CA CYS A 406 36.88 10.76 5.68
C CYS A 406 36.56 11.14 7.13
N PHE A 407 36.00 12.33 7.32
CA PHE A 407 35.77 12.90 8.66
C PHE A 407 34.44 13.65 8.81
N VAL A 408 33.74 13.94 7.72
CA VAL A 408 32.34 14.41 7.72
C VAL A 408 31.50 13.44 6.89
N GLN A 409 30.29 13.16 7.35
CA GLN A 409 29.26 12.45 6.59
C GLN A 409 28.03 13.34 6.51
N LEU A 410 27.53 13.54 5.29
CA LEU A 410 26.35 14.32 5.00
C LEU A 410 25.26 13.37 4.49
N ASP A 411 24.08 13.43 5.07
CA ASP A 411 22.92 12.76 4.52
C ASP A 411 22.53 13.45 3.21
N MET A 412 22.21 12.66 2.19
CA MET A 412 21.81 13.21 0.89
C MET A 412 20.29 13.22 0.71
N LEU A 413 19.78 14.32 0.18
CA LEU A 413 18.36 14.58 -0.02
C LEU A 413 17.98 14.44 -1.50
N PRO A 414 16.91 13.71 -1.85
CA PRO A 414 16.47 13.60 -3.23
C PRO A 414 15.68 14.84 -3.68
N ASN A 415 15.61 15.07 -4.99
CA ASN A 415 14.71 16.05 -5.59
C ASN A 415 13.43 15.45 -6.20
N SER A 416 13.35 14.12 -6.29
CA SER A 416 12.19 13.33 -6.72
C SER A 416 12.34 11.88 -6.25
N HIS A 417 11.32 11.04 -6.39
CA HIS A 417 11.35 9.64 -5.93
C HIS A 417 11.22 8.61 -7.07
N THR A 418 11.47 9.03 -8.31
CA THR A 418 11.42 8.14 -9.48
C THR A 418 12.81 7.55 -9.77
N TYR A 419 13.25 6.64 -8.90
CA TYR A 419 14.61 6.08 -8.90
C TYR A 419 15.00 5.35 -10.20
N SER A 420 14.01 4.79 -10.90
CA SER A 420 14.19 4.16 -12.22
C SER A 420 14.52 5.12 -13.37
N GLU A 421 14.18 6.41 -13.23
CA GLU A 421 14.46 7.43 -14.25
C GLU A 421 15.69 8.30 -13.92
N GLY A 422 16.22 8.18 -12.71
CA GLY A 422 17.32 8.99 -12.21
C GLY A 422 16.86 10.13 -11.31
N VAL A 423 17.37 10.14 -10.08
CA VAL A 423 17.08 11.14 -9.05
C VAL A 423 18.36 11.87 -8.70
N VAL A 424 18.32 13.21 -8.66
CA VAL A 424 19.46 13.98 -8.17
C VAL A 424 19.37 14.06 -6.66
N PHE A 425 20.36 13.45 -6.02
CA PHE A 425 20.60 13.63 -4.60
C PHE A 425 21.55 14.80 -4.40
N HIS A 426 21.29 15.62 -3.37
CA HIS A 426 22.15 16.75 -3.01
C HIS A 426 22.43 16.80 -1.49
N ALA A 427 23.50 17.49 -1.12
CA ALA A 427 23.86 17.76 0.28
C ALA A 427 24.65 19.06 0.38
N ASP A 428 24.38 19.86 1.39
CA ASP A 428 25.06 21.14 1.62
C ASP A 428 26.20 21.01 2.61
N ILE A 429 27.37 21.56 2.27
CA ILE A 429 28.46 21.78 3.22
C ILE A 429 28.19 23.12 3.92
N THR A 430 27.49 23.04 5.05
CA THR A 430 27.03 24.22 5.77
C THR A 430 28.17 25.06 6.36
N GLU A 431 27.92 26.35 6.60
CA GLU A 431 28.88 27.24 7.27
C GLU A 431 29.32 26.71 8.65
N GLU A 432 28.43 26.02 9.35
CA GLU A 432 28.73 25.39 10.65
C GLU A 432 29.81 24.31 10.50
N LEU A 433 29.68 23.43 9.51
CA LEU A 433 30.68 22.38 9.22
C LEU A 433 32.01 22.98 8.77
N ILE A 434 31.96 24.02 7.94
CA ILE A 434 33.17 24.74 7.50
C ILE A 434 33.94 25.28 8.70
N GLN A 435 33.25 25.90 9.66
CA GLN A 435 33.88 26.44 10.87
C GLN A 435 34.35 25.33 11.83
N GLU A 436 33.53 24.30 12.06
CA GLU A 436 33.83 23.19 12.97
C GLU A 436 35.09 22.44 12.55
N PHE A 437 35.20 22.11 11.27
CA PHE A 437 36.32 21.34 10.72
C PHE A 437 37.41 22.22 10.09
N SER A 438 37.24 23.54 10.11
CA SER A 438 38.14 24.51 9.48
C SER A 438 38.40 24.16 8.01
N LEU A 439 37.32 23.85 7.28
CA LEU A 439 37.40 23.41 5.89
C LEU A 439 37.92 24.55 5.00
N SER A 440 39.08 24.35 4.40
CA SER A 440 39.70 25.30 3.47
C SER A 440 40.74 24.60 2.60
N GLY A 441 40.54 24.66 1.29
CA GLY A 441 41.40 24.04 0.28
C GLY A 441 40.83 22.76 -0.31
N ASP A 442 41.73 21.90 -0.80
CA ASP A 442 41.37 20.70 -1.57
C ASP A 442 41.00 19.50 -0.68
N TYR A 443 39.90 18.84 -1.05
CA TYR A 443 39.34 17.64 -0.43
C TYR A 443 38.81 16.67 -1.50
N GLU A 444 38.31 15.52 -1.08
CA GLU A 444 37.50 14.63 -1.91
C GLU A 444 36.12 14.43 -1.30
N ALA A 445 35.08 14.49 -2.14
CA ALA A 445 33.73 14.06 -1.82
C ALA A 445 33.56 12.60 -2.26
N HIS A 446 33.22 11.72 -1.33
CA HIS A 446 32.95 10.31 -1.58
C HIS A 446 31.44 10.07 -1.52
N PHE A 447 30.82 9.77 -2.67
CA PHE A 447 29.39 9.45 -2.75
C PHE A 447 29.18 7.96 -2.51
N TRP A 448 28.37 7.64 -1.50
CA TRP A 448 28.19 6.28 -1.01
C TRP A 448 26.70 5.96 -0.81
N PHE A 449 26.21 5.04 -1.64
CA PHE A 449 24.80 4.64 -1.68
C PHE A 449 24.66 3.11 -1.53
N ALA A 450 23.58 2.62 -0.92
CA ALA A 450 23.27 1.20 -0.89
C ALA A 450 21.76 0.96 -0.79
N ASP A 451 21.27 -0.06 -1.50
CA ASP A 451 19.86 -0.49 -1.55
C ASP A 451 19.66 -1.95 -1.09
N SER A 452 20.73 -2.67 -0.74
CA SER A 452 20.71 -4.09 -0.34
C SER A 452 21.52 -4.33 0.93
N ASP A 453 21.56 -5.59 1.40
CA ASP A 453 22.33 -5.98 2.61
C ASP A 453 23.85 -5.70 2.50
N ASP A 454 24.37 -5.47 1.29
CA ASP A 454 25.77 -5.09 1.09
C ASP A 454 25.92 -3.57 1.04
N LEU A 455 26.48 -2.99 2.10
CA LEU A 455 26.81 -1.56 2.13
C LEU A 455 27.93 -1.21 1.13
N GLY A 456 28.83 -2.16 0.83
CA GLY A 456 29.94 -1.92 -0.09
C GLY A 456 30.91 -0.82 0.37
N GLU A 457 31.37 -0.02 -0.60
CA GLU A 457 32.26 1.14 -0.43
C GLU A 457 31.71 2.30 -1.28
N ALA A 458 32.25 3.51 -1.13
CA ALA A 458 31.87 4.66 -1.96
C ALA A 458 32.04 4.37 -3.47
N GLN A 459 31.02 4.73 -4.27
CA GLN A 459 30.99 4.45 -5.70
C GLN A 459 31.70 5.52 -6.55
N ILE A 460 31.71 6.76 -6.08
CA ILE A 460 32.32 7.89 -6.79
C ILE A 460 33.13 8.73 -5.80
N GLU A 461 34.36 9.03 -6.19
CA GLU A 461 35.25 9.99 -5.51
C GLU A 461 35.40 11.22 -6.42
N LEU A 462 35.05 12.40 -5.90
CA LEU A 462 35.09 13.68 -6.62
C LEU A 462 36.05 14.65 -5.92
N PRO A 463 37.12 15.11 -6.56
CA PRO A 463 37.93 16.21 -6.01
C PRO A 463 37.09 17.49 -5.90
N ILE A 464 37.14 18.13 -4.73
CA ILE A 464 36.43 19.38 -4.43
C ILE A 464 37.39 20.38 -3.78
N THR A 465 37.16 21.67 -3.97
CA THR A 465 37.91 22.71 -3.28
C THR A 465 36.95 23.57 -2.47
N VAL A 466 36.95 23.39 -1.15
CA VAL A 466 36.05 24.10 -0.23
C VAL A 466 36.72 25.39 0.23
N GLY A 467 35.99 26.50 0.16
CA GLY A 467 36.51 27.81 0.55
C GLY A 467 37.33 28.54 -0.52
N ASP A 468 37.34 28.07 -1.78
CA ASP A 468 37.90 28.80 -2.94
C ASP A 468 36.91 29.77 -3.59
N GLY A 469 35.65 29.79 -3.11
CA GLY A 469 34.76 30.92 -3.32
C GLY A 469 35.23 32.06 -2.42
N ALA A 470 35.93 33.04 -2.99
CA ALA A 470 36.51 34.22 -2.33
C ALA A 470 35.58 34.83 -1.27
N ASN A 471 35.67 34.33 -0.03
CA ASN A 471 34.88 34.78 1.12
C ASN A 471 35.78 35.39 2.18
N CYS A 472 36.82 36.08 1.76
CA CYS A 472 37.24 37.23 2.55
C CYS A 472 36.23 38.34 2.34
N LEU A 473 35.79 38.94 3.44
CA LEU A 473 35.05 40.19 3.41
C LEU A 473 35.85 41.18 2.54
N LEU A 474 35.30 41.62 1.41
CA LEU A 474 36.04 42.46 0.47
C LEU A 474 36.61 43.70 1.18
N GLY A 475 37.93 43.82 1.19
CA GLY A 475 38.66 44.84 1.92
C GLY A 475 39.24 44.42 3.27
N ASP A 476 38.87 43.26 3.82
CA ASP A 476 39.43 42.67 5.04
C ASP A 476 40.79 42.07 4.73
N SER A 477 41.82 42.88 4.92
CA SER A 477 43.19 42.55 4.52
C SER A 477 43.92 41.73 5.58
N ASN A 478 43.31 41.51 6.76
CA ASN A 478 43.91 40.75 7.85
C ASN A 478 43.13 39.47 8.23
N GLY A 479 41.95 39.27 7.65
CA GLY A 479 41.08 38.12 7.85
C GLY A 479 40.43 38.08 9.24
N ASP A 480 40.27 39.23 9.90
CA ASP A 480 39.66 39.32 11.25
C ASP A 480 38.13 39.49 11.23
N GLY A 481 37.53 39.60 10.04
CA GLY A 481 36.10 39.74 9.81
C GLY A 481 35.56 41.14 10.05
N VAL A 482 36.39 42.16 10.31
CA VAL A 482 35.97 43.52 10.65
C VAL A 482 36.72 44.58 9.84
N LEU A 483 36.03 45.24 8.90
CA LEU A 483 36.61 46.37 8.16
C LEU A 483 36.92 47.56 9.07
N ASN A 484 38.21 47.85 9.23
CA ASN A 484 38.68 48.98 10.02
C ASN A 484 39.99 49.57 9.48
N VAL A 485 40.61 50.46 10.25
CA VAL A 485 41.84 51.16 9.83
C VAL A 485 43.04 50.21 9.69
N LEU A 486 43.04 49.06 10.36
CA LEU A 486 44.09 48.06 10.25
C LEU A 486 44.15 47.46 8.84
N ASP A 487 42.99 47.24 8.21
CA ASP A 487 42.89 46.75 6.84
C ASP A 487 43.46 47.76 5.84
N VAL A 488 43.12 49.04 6.01
CA VAL A 488 43.66 50.12 5.19
C VAL A 488 45.18 50.18 5.29
N VAL A 489 45.74 50.01 6.50
CA VAL A 489 47.19 50.01 6.71
C VAL A 489 47.85 48.82 6.03
N LEU A 490 47.22 47.64 6.08
CA LEU A 490 47.72 46.43 5.42
C LEU A 490 47.63 46.52 3.91
N LEU A 491 46.51 46.98 3.36
CA LEU A 491 46.35 47.24 1.94
C LEU A 491 47.40 48.24 1.42
N VAL A 492 47.70 49.31 2.17
CA VAL A 492 48.79 50.23 1.80
C VAL A 492 50.15 49.52 1.79
N ASN A 493 50.41 48.61 2.72
CA ASN A 493 51.64 47.83 2.71
C ASN A 493 51.71 46.89 1.50
N LEU A 494 50.59 46.27 1.12
CA LEU A 494 50.47 45.44 -0.09
C LEU A 494 50.70 46.28 -1.36
N VAL A 495 50.19 47.51 -1.43
CA VAL A 495 50.44 48.43 -2.55
C VAL A 495 51.92 48.84 -2.64
N LEU A 496 52.61 49.01 -1.51
CA LEU A 496 54.02 49.40 -1.46
C LEU A 496 54.99 48.25 -1.70
N ALA A 497 54.58 47.01 -1.41
CA ALA A 497 55.32 45.78 -1.60
C ALA A 497 54.37 44.71 -2.18
N PRO A 498 54.14 44.71 -3.50
CA PRO A 498 53.05 43.97 -4.13
C PRO A 498 53.23 42.46 -3.99
N THR A 499 52.44 41.91 -3.08
CA THR A 499 51.92 40.55 -3.13
C THR A 499 50.44 40.70 -3.45
N TYR A 500 49.96 40.08 -4.53
CA TYR A 500 48.55 40.15 -4.87
C TYR A 500 47.75 39.33 -3.86
N GLU A 501 46.71 39.95 -3.32
CA GLU A 501 45.76 39.37 -2.38
C GLU A 501 44.37 39.73 -2.90
N GLU A 502 43.55 38.73 -3.22
CA GLU A 502 42.24 38.90 -3.86
C GLU A 502 41.29 39.73 -2.99
N CYS A 503 41.35 39.52 -1.67
CA CYS A 503 40.59 40.23 -0.64
C CYS A 503 40.90 41.72 -0.56
N ALA A 504 42.10 42.10 -1.00
CA ALA A 504 42.60 43.46 -0.96
C ALA A 504 42.22 44.23 -2.25
N ASP A 505 41.86 43.52 -3.34
CA ASP A 505 41.44 44.09 -4.63
C ASP A 505 39.97 44.49 -4.58
N THR A 506 39.71 45.67 -4.03
CA THR A 506 38.37 46.12 -3.66
C THR A 506 37.52 46.51 -4.88
N ASN A 507 38.12 46.63 -6.07
CA ASN A 507 37.39 46.87 -7.32
C ASN A 507 37.48 45.70 -8.31
N SER A 508 38.17 44.62 -7.95
CA SER A 508 38.36 43.41 -8.74
C SER A 508 38.94 43.69 -10.13
N ASP A 509 39.83 44.67 -10.25
CA ASP A 509 40.47 45.04 -11.52
C ASP A 509 41.80 44.26 -11.79
N GLY A 510 42.17 43.38 -10.86
CA GLY A 510 43.37 42.55 -10.90
C GLY A 510 44.64 43.31 -10.50
N GLN A 511 44.53 44.52 -9.93
CA GLN A 511 45.68 45.34 -9.54
C GLN A 511 45.48 46.06 -8.20
N LEU A 512 46.25 45.68 -7.18
CA LEU A 512 46.31 46.43 -5.93
C LEU A 512 46.98 47.79 -6.13
N ASN A 513 46.20 48.86 -6.01
CA ASN A 513 46.67 50.22 -6.17
C ASN A 513 45.94 51.22 -5.24
N VAL A 514 46.16 52.51 -5.45
CA VAL A 514 45.57 53.56 -4.60
C VAL A 514 44.04 53.62 -4.72
N LEU A 515 43.47 53.09 -5.80
CA LEU A 515 42.02 53.04 -6.01
C LEU A 515 41.35 52.11 -5.00
N ASP A 516 41.94 50.94 -4.74
CA ASP A 516 41.51 49.99 -3.70
C ASP A 516 41.51 50.64 -2.32
N VAL A 517 42.60 51.35 -1.98
CA VAL A 517 42.72 52.07 -0.70
C VAL A 517 41.60 53.10 -0.54
N VAL A 518 41.26 53.84 -1.59
CA VAL A 518 40.19 54.84 -1.54
C VAL A 518 38.82 54.18 -1.36
N LEU A 519 38.59 53.05 -2.02
CA LEU A 519 37.35 52.29 -1.89
C LEU A 519 37.19 51.70 -0.49
N LEU A 520 38.23 51.07 0.04
CA LEU A 520 38.23 50.54 1.41
C LEU A 520 38.03 51.64 2.45
N VAL A 521 38.69 52.80 2.32
CA VAL A 521 38.48 53.93 3.23
C VAL A 521 37.02 54.42 3.18
N ASN A 522 36.40 54.44 2.00
CA ASN A 522 34.98 54.80 1.91
C ASN A 522 34.12 53.76 2.63
N LEU A 523 34.34 52.46 2.42
CA LEU A 523 33.62 51.39 3.13
C LEU A 523 33.75 51.52 4.66
N VAL A 524 34.94 51.84 5.18
CA VAL A 524 35.19 52.04 6.62
C VAL A 524 34.49 53.30 7.18
N LEU A 525 34.35 54.37 6.37
CA LEU A 525 33.78 55.65 6.80
C LEU A 525 32.26 55.75 6.59
N THR A 526 31.68 54.89 5.73
CA THR A 526 30.24 54.78 5.51
C THR A 526 29.77 53.37 5.89
N PRO A 527 29.59 53.10 7.20
CA PRO A 527 29.14 51.79 7.70
C PRO A 527 27.70 51.46 7.30
#